data_AF-A0A9D9XQL3-F1
#
_entry.id   AF-A0A9D9XQL3-F1
#
_cell.length_a   1.000
_cell.length_b   1.000
_cell.length_c   1.000
_cell.angle_alpha   90.00
_cell.angle_beta   90.00
_cell.angle_gamma   90.00
#
_symmetry.space_group_name_H-M   'P 1'
#
loop_
_entity.id
_entity.type
_entity.pdbx_description
1 polymer ?
#
loop_
_entity_poly.entity_id
_entity_poly.type
_entity_poly.pdbx_seq_one_letter_code
_entity_poly.pdbx_strand_id
1 'polypeptide(L)'
;MASQLGKSQNAYSKIESSQTKIKAESLEQIAEILEIDKNKLLKDDNNTFYFEQINNDNGSGVNIYQENFEKERAIWLKVESDLRSLISAKDEIIQLQAKTIDALFSRK
;
A
#
# COMPACT_ATOMS: atom_id res chain seq x y z
N MET A 1 -26.83 16.01 -13.02
CA MET A 1 -26.10 14.73 -13.14
C MET A 1 -26.53 13.86 -14.33
N ALA A 2 -27.74 13.28 -14.37
CA ALA A 2 -28.16 12.38 -15.46
C ALA A 2 -27.94 12.96 -16.87
N SER A 3 -28.43 14.19 -17.11
CA SER A 3 -28.25 14.90 -18.38
C SER A 3 -26.79 15.24 -18.70
N GLN A 4 -25.96 15.54 -17.70
CA GLN A 4 -24.53 15.84 -17.89
C GLN A 4 -23.73 14.59 -18.27
N LEU A 5 -24.19 13.41 -17.84
CA LEU A 5 -23.63 12.11 -18.21
C LEU A 5 -24.22 11.54 -19.51
N GLY A 6 -25.11 12.27 -20.19
CA GLY A 6 -25.83 11.76 -21.36
C GLY A 6 -26.71 10.54 -21.07
N LYS A 7 -27.16 10.36 -19.82
CA LYS A 7 -27.99 9.23 -19.38
C LYS A 7 -29.43 9.66 -19.15
N SER A 8 -30.37 8.74 -19.38
CA SER A 8 -31.76 8.96 -18.96
C SER A 8 -31.85 9.00 -17.43
N GLN A 9 -32.84 9.72 -16.91
CA GLN A 9 -33.06 9.81 -15.46
C GLN A 9 -33.20 8.42 -14.82
N ASN A 10 -33.89 7.50 -15.51
CA ASN A 10 -34.06 6.13 -15.05
C ASN A 10 -32.73 5.34 -15.02
N ALA A 11 -31.90 5.48 -16.05
CA ALA A 11 -30.59 4.83 -16.09
C ALA A 11 -29.65 5.37 -15.01
N TYR A 12 -29.68 6.68 -14.75
CA TYR A 12 -28.89 7.29 -13.69
C TYR A 12 -29.41 6.90 -12.29
N SER A 13 -30.73 6.84 -12.09
CA SER A 13 -31.33 6.39 -10.83
C SER A 13 -30.93 4.96 -10.45
N LYS A 14 -30.75 4.07 -11.43
CA LYS A 14 -30.23 2.71 -11.22
C LYS A 14 -28.77 2.68 -10.75
N ILE A 15 -27.97 3.66 -11.15
CA ILE A 15 -26.58 3.82 -10.70
C ILE A 15 -26.58 4.25 -9.23
N GLU A 16 -27.38 5.26 -8.86
CA GLU A 16 -27.48 5.74 -7.48
C GLU A 16 -28.03 4.71 -6.50
N SER A 17 -28.93 3.83 -6.97
CA SER A 17 -29.52 2.75 -6.17
C SER A 17 -28.74 1.43 -6.20
N SER A 18 -27.52 1.43 -6.76
CA SER A 18 -26.67 0.24 -6.88
C SER A 18 -27.31 -0.94 -7.64
N GLN A 19 -28.33 -0.69 -8.45
CA GLN A 19 -29.01 -1.70 -9.25
C GLN A 19 -28.26 -2.05 -10.55
N THR A 20 -27.20 -1.31 -10.88
CA THR A 20 -26.38 -1.54 -12.07
C THR A 20 -24.91 -1.23 -11.79
N LYS A 21 -24.01 -2.12 -12.21
CA LYS A 21 -22.56 -1.90 -12.12
C LYS A 21 -22.15 -0.70 -12.97
N ILE A 22 -21.36 0.21 -12.41
CA ILE A 22 -20.79 1.34 -13.14
C ILE A 22 -19.51 0.92 -13.86
N LYS A 23 -19.29 1.43 -15.08
CA LYS A 23 -18.04 1.25 -15.82
C LYS A 23 -17.01 2.29 -15.38
N ALA A 24 -15.72 1.94 -15.47
CA ALA A 24 -14.62 2.85 -15.14
C ALA A 24 -14.70 4.19 -15.91
N GLU A 25 -15.03 4.17 -17.20
CA GLU A 25 -15.22 5.38 -18.02
C GLU A 25 -16.31 6.31 -17.47
N SER A 26 -17.42 5.73 -16.99
CA SER A 26 -18.49 6.53 -16.37
C SER A 26 -18.08 7.09 -15.01
N LEU A 27 -17.18 6.42 -14.30
CA LEU A 27 -16.61 6.94 -13.04
C LEU A 27 -15.73 8.17 -13.31
N GLU A 28 -14.92 8.14 -14.36
CA GLU A 28 -14.09 9.28 -14.76
C GLU A 28 -14.94 10.49 -15.16
N GLN A 29 -15.98 10.27 -15.96
CA GLN A 29 -16.94 11.32 -16.32
C GLN A 29 -17.62 11.95 -15.09
N ILE A 30 -17.97 11.14 -14.09
CA ILE A 30 -18.55 11.63 -12.83
C ILE A 30 -17.52 12.48 -12.07
N ALA A 31 -16.27 12.03 -11.97
CA ALA A 31 -15.20 12.78 -11.31
C ALA A 31 -14.96 14.14 -11.96
N GLU A 32 -14.95 14.19 -13.30
CA GLU A 32 -14.82 15.43 -14.07
C GLU A 32 -15.99 16.40 -13.81
N ILE A 33 -17.24 15.92 -13.88
CA ILE A 33 -18.43 16.76 -13.63
C ILE A 33 -18.46 17.28 -12.18
N LEU A 34 -17.98 16.49 -11.23
CA LEU A 34 -17.93 16.84 -9.81
C LEU A 34 -16.67 17.64 -9.43
N GLU A 35 -15.73 17.83 -10.35
CA GLU A 35 -14.43 18.49 -10.12
C GLU A 35 -13.67 17.90 -8.91
N ILE A 36 -13.71 16.58 -8.76
CA ILE A 36 -13.00 15.85 -7.69
C ILE A 36 -11.98 14.88 -8.26
N ASP A 37 -10.99 14.54 -7.44
CA ASP A 37 -10.09 13.42 -7.73
C ASP A 37 -10.89 12.11 -7.78
N LYS A 38 -10.74 11.34 -8.86
CA LYS A 38 -11.46 10.06 -9.06
C LYS A 38 -11.22 9.04 -7.95
N ASN A 39 -10.09 9.10 -7.26
CA ASN A 39 -9.81 8.24 -6.10
C ASN A 39 -10.76 8.53 -4.94
N LYS A 40 -11.34 9.74 -4.84
CA LYS A 40 -12.37 10.06 -3.84
C LYS A 40 -13.70 9.33 -4.10
N LEU A 41 -13.96 8.89 -5.33
CA LEU A 41 -15.15 8.08 -5.65
C LEU A 41 -14.96 6.60 -5.29
N LEU A 42 -13.71 6.15 -5.16
CA LEU A 42 -13.34 4.76 -4.86
C LEU A 42 -12.97 4.53 -3.40
N LYS A 43 -12.83 5.61 -2.62
CA LYS A 43 -12.39 5.52 -1.24
C LYS A 43 -13.54 5.05 -0.36
N ASP A 44 -13.47 3.81 0.11
CA ASP A 44 -14.18 3.37 1.31
C ASP A 44 -13.44 3.87 2.55
N ASP A 45 -14.15 4.05 3.66
CA ASP A 45 -13.59 4.46 4.95
C ASP A 45 -12.46 3.53 5.41
N ASN A 46 -12.43 2.29 4.91
CA ASN A 46 -11.44 1.26 5.23
C ASN A 46 -10.30 1.11 4.20
N ASN A 47 -10.20 1.98 3.18
CA ASN A 47 -9.17 1.93 2.12
C ASN A 47 -8.93 0.52 1.52
N THR A 48 -10.00 -0.28 1.46
CA THR A 48 -9.95 -1.69 1.04
C THR A 48 -10.56 -1.81 -0.35
N PHE A 49 -9.75 -2.29 -1.30
CA PHE A 49 -10.23 -2.56 -2.66
C PHE A 49 -10.62 -4.03 -2.79
N TYR A 50 -11.88 -4.28 -3.12
CA TYR A 50 -12.40 -5.61 -3.41
C TYR A 50 -12.28 -5.89 -4.91
N PHE A 51 -11.38 -6.79 -5.27
CA PHE A 51 -11.29 -7.28 -6.64
C PHE A 51 -11.98 -8.65 -6.73
N GLU A 52 -13.15 -8.68 -7.38
CA GLU A 52 -13.80 -9.93 -7.76
C GLU A 52 -12.98 -10.58 -8.90
N GLN A 53 -12.37 -11.73 -8.63
CA GLN A 53 -11.74 -12.52 -9.67
C GLN A 53 -12.84 -13.16 -10.53
N ILE A 54 -12.97 -12.71 -11.78
CA ILE A 54 -13.90 -13.31 -12.76
C ILE A 54 -13.23 -14.57 -13.33
N ASN A 55 -13.11 -15.61 -12.50
CA ASN A 55 -12.88 -16.96 -12.98
C ASN A 55 -14.09 -17.79 -12.53
N ASN A 56 -14.66 -18.54 -13.49
CA ASN A 56 -15.78 -19.44 -13.25
C ASN A 56 -15.49 -20.34 -12.04
N ASP A 57 -16.50 -20.48 -11.19
CA ASP A 57 -16.58 -21.28 -9.97
C ASP A 57 -15.93 -20.70 -8.70
N ASN A 58 -16.82 -20.35 -7.77
CA ASN A 58 -16.62 -20.03 -6.35
C ASN A 58 -15.82 -18.75 -6.06
N GLY A 59 -16.56 -17.64 -5.99
CA GLY A 59 -16.08 -16.32 -5.58
C GLY A 59 -15.35 -16.35 -4.23
N SER A 60 -14.03 -16.37 -4.30
CA SER A 60 -13.15 -15.90 -3.23
C SER A 60 -12.60 -14.55 -3.67
N GLY A 61 -13.18 -13.46 -3.16
CA GLY A 61 -12.62 -12.12 -3.35
C GLY A 61 -11.26 -12.03 -2.67
N VAL A 62 -10.25 -11.51 -3.37
CA VAL A 62 -8.93 -11.24 -2.78
C VAL A 62 -8.97 -9.84 -2.18
N ASN A 63 -8.94 -9.76 -0.85
CA ASN A 63 -8.79 -8.49 -0.13
C ASN A 63 -7.32 -8.07 -0.18
N ILE A 64 -6.99 -7.08 -1.01
CA ILE A 64 -5.65 -6.49 -1.04
C ILE A 64 -5.63 -5.34 -0.01
N TYR A 65 -5.11 -5.63 1.19
CA TYR A 65 -4.94 -4.65 2.24
C TYR A 65 -3.70 -3.79 1.97
N GLN A 66 -3.89 -2.55 1.56
CA GLN A 66 -2.81 -1.57 1.42
C GLN A 66 -2.19 -1.18 2.78
N GLU A 67 -2.88 -1.44 3.90
CA GLU A 67 -2.41 -1.11 5.26
C GLU A 67 -1.13 -1.84 5.71
N ASN A 68 -0.83 -3.02 5.16
CA ASN A 68 0.31 -3.82 5.63
C ASN A 68 1.66 -3.27 5.16
N PHE A 69 1.69 -2.49 4.06
CA PHE A 69 2.93 -2.03 3.47
C PHE A 69 3.73 -1.11 4.40
N GLU A 70 3.07 -0.14 5.05
CA GLU A 70 3.76 0.81 5.94
C GLU A 70 4.22 0.14 7.25
N LYS A 71 3.42 -0.78 7.79
CA LYS A 71 3.77 -1.53 9.01
C LYS A 71 4.97 -2.45 8.75
N GLU A 72 4.96 -3.18 7.63
CA GLU A 72 6.09 -4.02 7.21
C GLU A 72 7.34 -3.18 6.94
N ARG A 73 7.19 -2.05 6.24
CA ARG A 73 8.30 -1.13 5.96
C ARG A 73 8.95 -0.61 7.25
N ALA A 74 8.17 -0.25 8.26
CA ALA A 74 8.69 0.19 9.55
C ALA A 74 9.48 -0.90 10.27
N ILE A 75 9.02 -2.16 10.20
CA ILE A 75 9.74 -3.32 10.75
C ILE A 75 11.08 -3.51 10.04
N TRP A 76 11.09 -3.46 8.70
CA TRP A 76 12.31 -3.63 7.92
C TRP A 76 13.34 -2.52 8.17
N LEU A 77 12.91 -1.27 8.28
CA LEU A 77 13.80 -0.15 8.62
C LEU A 77 14.45 -0.33 10.00
N LYS A 78 13.68 -0.82 10.98
CA LYS A 78 14.21 -1.11 12.32
C LYS A 78 15.24 -2.24 12.27
N VAL A 79 14.93 -3.34 11.58
CA VAL A 79 15.87 -4.46 11.41
C VAL A 79 17.16 -4.00 10.75
N GLU A 80 17.08 -3.18 9.71
CA GLU A 80 18.27 -2.64 9.04
C GLU A 80 19.13 -1.77 9.98
N SER A 81 18.49 -0.89 10.75
CA SER A 81 19.16 -0.04 11.74
C SER A 81 19.87 -0.86 12.82
N ASP A 82 19.21 -1.89 13.34
CA ASP A 82 19.76 -2.77 14.38
C ASP A 82 20.95 -3.57 13.85
N LEU A 83 20.87 -4.09 12.62
CA LEU A 83 21.97 -4.82 11.97
C LEU A 83 23.19 -3.92 11.75
N ARG A 84 23.00 -2.68 11.29
CA ARG A 84 24.08 -1.71 11.12
C ARG A 84 24.77 -1.38 12.44
N SER A 85 23.99 -1.20 13.50
CA SER A 85 24.52 -0.95 14.85
C SER A 85 25.33 -2.13 15.38
N LEU A 86 24.84 -3.36 15.14
CA LEU A 86 25.54 -4.59 15.53
C LEU A 86 26.88 -4.73 14.78
N ILE A 87 26.91 -4.43 13.48
CA ILE A 87 28.15 -4.47 12.68
C ILE A 87 29.17 -3.46 13.23
N SER A 88 28.74 -2.21 13.48
CA SER A 88 29.62 -1.18 14.05
C SER A 88 30.23 -1.61 15.38
N ALA A 89 29.41 -2.14 16.29
CA ALA A 89 29.89 -2.63 17.59
C ALA A 89 30.89 -3.79 17.44
N LYS A 90 30.66 -4.69 16.47
CA LYS A 90 31.60 -5.79 16.18
C LYS A 90 32.92 -5.28 15.63
N ASP A 91 32.90 -4.30 14.75
CA ASP A 91 34.12 -3.70 14.20
C ASP A 91 34.97 -3.03 15.30
N GLU A 92 34.33 -2.32 16.23
CA GLU A 92 35.00 -1.75 17.40
C GLU A 92 35.68 -2.83 18.26
N ILE A 93 34.97 -3.92 18.56
CA ILE A 93 35.53 -5.04 19.32
C ILE A 93 36.74 -5.65 18.59
N ILE A 94 36.64 -5.86 17.27
CA ILE A 94 37.74 -6.38 16.47
C ILE A 94 38.96 -5.46 16.54
N GLN A 95 38.75 -4.14 16.42
CA GLN A 95 39.86 -3.17 16.54
C GLN A 95 40.51 -3.18 17.92
N LEU A 96 39.72 -3.29 18.99
CA LEU A 96 40.24 -3.38 20.35
C LEU A 96 41.04 -4.68 20.57
N GLN A 97 40.55 -5.79 20.03
CA GLN A 97 41.25 -7.08 20.07
C GLN A 97 42.59 -7.00 19.32
N ALA A 98 42.61 -6.43 18.12
CA ALA A 98 43.84 -6.23 17.34
C ALA A 98 44.88 -5.40 18.11
N LYS A 99 44.47 -4.24 18.67
CA LYS A 99 45.35 -3.40 19.49
C LYS A 99 45.91 -4.14 20.71
N THR A 100 45.09 -4.96 21.36
CA THR A 100 45.51 -5.74 22.53
C THR A 100 46.56 -6.78 22.16
N ILE A 101 46.35 -7.46 21.02
CA ILE A 101 47.29 -8.45 20.49
C ILE A 101 48.63 -7.78 20.16
N ASP A 102 48.62 -6.66 19.44
CA ASP A 102 49.84 -5.91 19.10
C ASP A 102 50.62 -5.48 20.35
N ALA A 103 49.91 -5.01 21.39
CA ALA A 103 50.52 -4.61 22.65
C ALA A 103 51.14 -5.79 23.42
N LEU A 104 50.58 -7.00 23.31
CA LEU A 104 51.12 -8.21 23.92
C LEU A 104 52.37 -8.71 23.18
N PHE A 105 52.39 -8.61 21.84
CA PHE A 105 53.54 -9.02 21.03
C PHE A 105 54.69 -8.01 21.07
N SER A 106 54.41 -6.71 21.26
CA SER A 106 55.45 -5.66 21.38
C SER A 106 56.18 -5.65 22.73
N ARG A 107 55.73 -6.47 23.71
CA ARG A 107 56.34 -6.59 25.04
C ARG A 107 57.28 -7.79 25.20
N LYS A 108 57.46 -8.61 24.16
CA LYS A 108 58.44 -9.71 24.10
C LYS A 108 59.68 -9.28 23.33
#